data_AF-A0A4Q1CL44-F1
#
_entry.id   AF-A0A4Q1CL44-F1
#
_cell.length_a   1.000
_cell.length_b   1.000
_cell.length_c   1.000
_cell.angle_alpha   90.00
_cell.angle_beta   90.00
_cell.angle_gamma   90.00
#
_symmetry.space_group_name_H-M   'P 1'
#
loop_
_entity.id
_entity.type
_entity.pdbx_description
1 polymer ?
#
loop_
_entity_poly.entity_id
_entity_poly.type
_entity_poly.pdbx_seq_one_letter_code
_entity_poly.pdbx_strand_id
1 'polypeptide(L)' 'MKVTLNGECGVVTEEFVEVKDNIQQVGRTKLYGLICWDTNKQPDFEDWRGLWWTFVAQGGTELNNNHQFKFINDDGTSK' A
#
# COMPACT_ATOMS: atom_id res chain seq x y z
N MET A 1 2.53 1.27 -6.13
CA MET A 1 2.28 0.07 -6.96
C MET A 1 0.78 -0.25 -6.88
N LYS A 2 0.09 -0.48 -8.00
CA LYS A 2 -1.36 -0.83 -7.98
C LYS A 2 -1.52 -2.34 -7.85
N VAL A 3 -2.50 -2.79 -7.07
CA VAL A 3 -2.68 -4.21 -6.72
C VAL A 3 -4.17 -4.58 -6.69
N THR A 4 -4.47 -5.87 -6.83
CA THR A 4 -5.81 -6.42 -6.63
C THR A 4 -5.78 -7.68 -5.79
N LEU A 5 -6.81 -7.87 -4.97
CA LEU A 5 -7.08 -9.10 -4.22
C LEU A 5 -8.59 -9.30 -4.15
N ASN A 6 -9.09 -10.50 -4.45
CA ASN A 6 -10.52 -10.83 -4.39
C ASN A 6 -11.46 -9.87 -5.17
N GLY A 7 -10.96 -9.25 -6.24
CA GLY A 7 -11.71 -8.27 -7.04
C GLY A 7 -11.69 -6.84 -6.51
N GLU A 8 -11.10 -6.62 -5.32
CA GLU A 8 -10.83 -5.29 -4.79
C GLU A 8 -9.52 -4.77 -5.38
N CYS A 9 -9.44 -3.46 -5.61
CA CYS A 9 -8.29 -2.79 -6.20
C CYS A 9 -7.74 -1.79 -5.20
N GLY A 10 -6.42 -1.68 -5.09
CA GLY A 10 -5.77 -0.79 -4.15
C GLY A 10 -4.39 -0.34 -4.61
N VAL A 11 -3.80 0.56 -3.85
CA VAL A 11 -2.44 1.05 -4.08
C VAL A 11 -1.57 0.81 -2.87
N VAL A 12 -0.39 0.23 -3.10
CA VAL A 12 0.67 0.17 -2.09
C VAL A 12 1.22 1.58 -1.91
N THR A 13 1.02 2.13 -0.71
CA THR A 13 1.47 3.47 -0.35
C THR A 13 2.96 3.46 0.00
N GLU A 14 3.61 4.60 -0.22
CA GLU A 14 4.98 4.82 0.21
C GLU A 14 4.98 5.45 1.60
N GLU A 15 5.14 4.63 2.65
CA GLU A 15 5.34 5.14 4.01
C GLU A 15 6.83 5.27 4.32
N PHE A 16 7.19 6.35 5.03
CA PHE A 16 8.54 6.54 5.57
C PHE A 16 8.49 6.42 7.08
N VAL A 17 9.33 5.57 7.65
CA VAL A 17 9.52 5.52 9.10
C VAL A 17 10.89 6.06 9.49
N GLU A 18 10.90 6.81 10.58
CA GLU A 18 12.13 7.27 11.21
C GLU A 18 12.81 6.11 11.92
N VAL A 19 14.04 5.83 11.53
CA VAL A 19 14.89 4.85 12.20
C VAL A 19 15.89 5.62 13.03
N LYS A 20 15.80 5.47 14.36
CA LYS A 20 16.81 5.96 15.28
C LYS A 20 17.80 4.84 15.52
N ASP A 21 19.01 4.98 15.00
CA ASP A 21 20.10 4.09 15.40
C ASP A 21 20.68 4.54 16.75
N ASN A 22 21.42 3.66 17.41
CA ASN A 22 22.01 3.85 18.75
C ASN A 22 22.99 5.04 18.84
N ILE A 23 23.27 5.72 17.73
CA ILE A 23 24.17 6.85 17.56
C ILE A 23 23.40 8.16 17.24
N GLN A 24 22.06 8.17 17.43
CA GLN A 24 21.18 9.33 17.20
C GLN A 24 21.14 9.88 15.75
N GLN A 25 21.58 9.12 14.75
CA GLN A 25 21.29 9.45 13.36
C GLN A 25 19.84 9.07 13.05
N VAL A 26 19.05 10.04 12.61
CA VAL A 26 17.68 9.83 12.13
C VAL A 26 17.74 9.50 10.65
N GLY A 27 17.66 8.22 10.32
CA GLY A 27 17.46 7.74 8.95
C GLY A 27 15.97 7.69 8.61
N ARG A 28 15.61 7.81 7.34
CA ARG A 28 14.27 7.47 6.84
C ARG A 28 14.38 6.20 6.00
N THR A 29 13.58 5.19 6.33
CA THR A 29 13.46 3.99 5.49
C THR A 29 12.05 3.92 4.90
N LYS A 30 11.95 3.48 3.64
CA LYS A 30 10.68 3.22 2.99
C LYS A 30 10.13 1.88 3.47
N LEU A 31 8.87 1.86 3.89
CA LEU A 31 8.12 0.63 4.11
C LEU A 31 7.20 0.41 2.91
N TYR A 32 7.22 -0.83 2.41
CA TYR A 32 6.32 -1.30 1.36
C TYR A 32 5.38 -2.34 1.96
N GLY A 33 4.10 -2.24 1.59
CA GLY A 33 3.09 -3.22 1.97
C GLY A 33 1.88 -2.65 2.69
N LEU A 34 1.81 -1.35 3.00
CA LEU A 34 0.53 -0.75 3.38
C LEU A 34 -0.30 -0.55 2.11
N ILE A 35 -1.47 -1.17 2.01
CA ILE A 35 -2.36 -1.04 0.87
C ILE A 35 -3.52 -0.13 1.25
N CYS A 36 -3.79 0.89 0.43
CA CYS A 36 -5.03 1.66 0.48
C CYS A 36 -6.00 1.11 -0.57
N TRP A 37 -7.15 0.62 -0.15
CA TRP A 37 -8.16 0.05 -1.03
C TRP A 37 -9.09 1.12 -1.61
N ASP A 38 -9.47 0.95 -2.88
CA ASP A 38 -10.35 1.85 -3.63
C ASP A 38 -11.82 1.63 -3.25
N THR A 39 -12.21 2.15 -2.10
CA THR A 39 -13.56 2.00 -1.55
C THR A 39 -14.25 3.36 -1.35
N ASN A 40 -15.58 3.36 -1.38
CA ASN A 40 -16.40 4.56 -1.16
C ASN A 40 -16.50 4.98 0.31
N LYS A 41 -15.87 4.25 1.22
CA LYS A 41 -15.83 4.51 2.66
C LYS A 41 -14.64 5.40 3.00
N GLN A 42 -14.43 5.68 4.29
CA GLN A 42 -13.15 6.23 4.74
C GLN A 42 -11.97 5.40 4.20
N PRO A 43 -10.78 6.02 4.05
CA PRO A 43 -9.58 5.33 3.59
C PRO A 43 -9.41 3.99 4.29
N ASP A 44 -9.49 2.91 3.52
CA ASP A 44 -9.44 1.54 4.02
C ASP A 44 -8.02 1.03 3.81
N PHE A 45 -7.29 0.93 4.91
CA PHE A 45 -5.87 0.57 4.91
C PHE A 45 -5.69 -0.82 5.50
N GLU A 46 -5.00 -1.67 4.76
CA GLU A 46 -4.57 -2.98 5.24
C GLU A 46 -3.04 -3.09 5.24
N ASP A 47 -2.51 -3.60 6.35
CA ASP A 47 -1.08 -3.78 6.54
C ASP A 47 -0.63 -5.16 6.04
N TRP A 48 0.07 -5.14 4.91
CA TRP A 48 0.72 -6.30 4.30
C TRP A 48 2.25 -6.20 4.38
N ARG A 49 2.80 -5.33 5.23
CA ARG A 49 4.26 -5.17 5.41
C ARG A 49 4.87 -6.49 5.90
N GLY A 50 5.87 -6.98 5.18
CA GLY A 50 6.48 -8.29 5.47
C GLY A 50 5.59 -9.51 5.14
N LEU A 51 4.37 -9.30 4.66
CA LEU A 51 3.39 -10.34 4.34
C LEU A 51 3.12 -10.44 2.83
N TRP A 52 4.00 -9.89 1.99
CA TRP A 52 3.81 -9.90 0.53
C TRP A 52 3.62 -11.31 -0.03
N TRP A 53 4.31 -12.31 0.53
CA TRP A 53 4.15 -13.67 0.04
C TRP A 53 2.80 -14.29 0.41
N THR A 54 2.27 -13.91 1.57
CA THR A 54 0.90 -14.25 1.98
C THR A 54 -0.13 -13.54 1.09
N PHE A 55 0.12 -12.28 0.71
CA PHE A 55 -0.73 -11.53 -0.22
C PHE A 55 -0.86 -12.27 -1.55
N VAL A 56 0.27 -12.66 -2.15
CA VAL A 56 0.30 -13.42 -3.42
C VAL A 56 -0.34 -14.80 -3.26
N ALA A 57 -0.08 -15.50 -2.14
CA ALA A 57 -0.69 -16.81 -1.87
C ALA A 57 -2.22 -16.75 -1.76
N GLN A 58 -2.79 -15.59 -1.38
CA GLN A 58 -4.24 -15.36 -1.36
C GLN A 58 -4.81 -14.92 -2.72
N GLY A 59 -3.99 -14.90 -3.79
CA GLY A 59 -4.41 -14.47 -5.13
C GLY A 59 -4.19 -12.97 -5.38
N GLY A 60 -3.48 -12.29 -4.49
CA GLY A 60 -3.09 -10.91 -4.67
C GLY A 60 -2.13 -10.74 -5.86
N THR A 61 -2.37 -9.78 -6.74
CA THR A 61 -1.53 -9.54 -7.92
C THR A 61 -1.35 -8.05 -8.19
N GLU A 62 -0.31 -7.72 -8.95
CA GLU A 62 -0.10 -6.35 -9.45
C GLU A 62 -1.10 -6.03 -10.56
N LEU A 63 -1.68 -4.83 -10.50
CA LEU A 63 -2.53 -4.28 -11.55
C LEU A 63 -1.72 -3.48 -12.56
N ASN A 64 -2.22 -3.44 -13.79
CA ASN A 64 -1.70 -2.53 -14.80
C ASN A 64 -1.82 -1.07 -14.32
N ASN A 65 -0.76 -0.28 -14.51
CA ASN A 65 -0.71 1.14 -14.14
C ASN A 65 -1.81 1.99 -14.80
N ASN A 66 -2.40 1.54 -15.90
CA ASN A 66 -3.54 2.20 -16.56
C ASN A 66 -4.86 2.09 -15.79
N HIS A 67 -4.93 1.28 -14.71
CA HIS A 67 -6.12 1.21 -13.86
C HIS A 67 -6.41 2.57 -13.23
N GLN A 68 -7.66 3.03 -13.33
CA GLN A 68 -8.11 4.27 -12.70
C GLN A 68 -8.98 3.95 -11.50
N PHE A 69 -8.50 4.31 -10.32
CA PHE A 69 -9.26 4.23 -9.08
C PHE A 69 -10.44 5.19 -9.10
N LYS A 70 -11.55 4.80 -8.48
CA LYS A 70 -12.79 5.56 -8.44
C LYS A 70 -12.86 6.54 -7.27
N PHE A 71 -12.33 6.16 -6.12
CA PHE A 71 -12.48 6.86 -4.84
C PHE A 71 -11.14 7.34 -4.26
N ILE A 72 -10.02 6.74 -4.65
CA ILE A 72 -8.67 7.17 -4.25
C ILE A 72 -7.84 7.68 -5.44
N ASN A 73 -6.79 8.44 -5.13
CA ASN A 73 -5.72 8.84 -6.05
C ASN A 73 -4.61 7.77 -6.11
N ASP A 74 -3.67 7.93 -7.03
CA ASP A 74 -2.54 7.00 -7.21
C ASP A 74 -1.52 7.02 -6.05
N ASP A 75 -1.70 7.91 -5.07
CA ASP A 75 -0.94 7.96 -3.82
C ASP A 75 -1.71 7.42 -2.59
N GLY A 76 -2.95 6.96 -2.78
CA GLY A 76 -3.83 6.45 -1.72
C GLY A 76 -4.61 7.53 -0.96
N THR A 77 -4.52 8.80 -1.36
CA THR A 77 -5.39 9.87 -0.79
C THR A 77 -6.80 9.81 -1.38
N SER A 78 -7.81 10.22 -0.64
CA SER A 78 -9.20 10.29 -1.13
C SER A 78 -9.37 11.36 -2.23
N LYS A 79 -10.28 11.09 -3.17
CA LYS A 79 -10.75 12.04 -4.18
C LYS A 79 -11.86 12.96 -3.69
#